data_AF-A0A0M3FR98-F1
#
_entry.id   AF-A0A0M3FR98-F1
#
_cell.length_a   1.000
_cell.length_b   1.000
_cell.length_c   1.000
_cell.angle_alpha   90.00
_cell.angle_beta   90.00
_cell.angle_gamma   90.00
#
_symmetry.space_group_name_H-M   'P 1'
#
loop_
_entity.id
_entity.type
_entity.pdbx_description
1 polymer ?
#
loop_
_entity_poly.entity_id
_entity_poly.type
_entity_poly.pdbx_seq_one_letter_code
_entity_poly.pdbx_strand_id
1 'polypeptide(L)'
;MTVPSDYDFIGNTITESQFKNALTVLLNHIRQMSLDLVEAQGGNYSYATMALFDADKINVPANSTVRIARGDDAGLYVWDGANLTKVETSNNPYTISSTPDDLFIISDALDNVLFSIGRDGTVRGSFDLSNIDLNIESTSEVGGDTVLAVSDNTGNMLASLNSKGEWYFTKIIADEVVTPFGSSSESSDEVIEQTEIAIPELSFYRIDFTMVGQPPTDLGETTVSGVCSFSDPSNSQTFFKSNMEVTVQGQGSAYDYKKNYTLDLFNSDMESLKVKVGSMIATDSFHLKGFYRDPTHFRDQGGYRFWNSLVRKLDYPYCKVNNIIYQANTDRKADAEYTADAKYYPHGIPCVVYLNNQFYGLYTLRLKKTRQNYALNNADLNHIFLDSATYDAHLSQSFDPHDWEIKSPKMSGYEDQGPVPSKFAAVQTSIERLFNFTKDLDSNYQNHASVLVLPHWLIFYIFAELVGHWDINGNNYNIMTWDNIHWSILPYDLDWTLNWFTGENAGATQTGFIVSGDIWPRFRQVYLPQIRELYTKLRKSGDISTYAVVKHYVEVARNIPRDIYSKDKAKWGVTPIFGNSNYPDLEQAYRYIDARINYLDTVWLIN
;
A
#
# COMPACT_ATOMS: atom_id res chain seq x y z
N MET A 1 -15.77 -55.29 -11.74
CA MET A 1 -15.15 -56.55 -12.25
C MET A 1 -13.65 -56.36 -12.29
N THR A 2 -12.86 -57.30 -11.75
CA THR A 2 -11.39 -57.25 -11.77
C THR A 2 -10.89 -57.60 -13.17
N VAL A 3 -10.07 -56.76 -13.78
CA VAL A 3 -9.48 -56.99 -15.11
C VAL A 3 -8.50 -58.17 -15.04
N PRO A 4 -8.52 -59.11 -16.00
CA PRO A 4 -7.54 -60.20 -16.03
C PRO A 4 -6.10 -59.67 -16.16
N SER A 5 -5.13 -60.40 -15.61
CA SER A 5 -3.71 -60.06 -15.75
C SER A 5 -3.19 -60.56 -17.10
N ASP A 6 -2.13 -59.94 -17.60
CA ASP A 6 -1.35 -60.43 -18.73
C ASP A 6 -0.93 -61.91 -18.59
N TYR A 7 -0.57 -62.35 -17.38
CA TYR A 7 -0.22 -63.76 -17.10
C TYR A 7 -1.34 -64.75 -17.45
N ASP A 8 -2.60 -64.32 -17.44
CA ASP A 8 -3.76 -65.15 -17.83
C ASP A 8 -3.85 -65.41 -19.34
N PHE A 9 -3.05 -64.68 -20.14
CA PHE A 9 -3.00 -64.81 -21.61
C PHE A 9 -1.67 -65.36 -22.13
N ILE A 10 -0.55 -65.06 -21.48
CA ILE A 10 0.80 -65.34 -22.02
C ILE A 10 1.61 -66.37 -21.22
N GLY A 11 1.03 -66.96 -20.15
CA GLY A 11 1.71 -67.95 -19.33
C GLY A 11 1.98 -69.28 -20.05
N ASN A 12 3.13 -69.89 -19.77
CA ASN A 12 3.64 -71.10 -20.42
C ASN A 12 2.77 -72.36 -20.16
N THR A 13 1.80 -72.25 -19.25
CA THR A 13 0.91 -73.34 -18.78
C THR A 13 -0.57 -73.05 -19.06
N ILE A 14 -0.88 -72.01 -19.84
CA ILE A 14 -2.27 -71.62 -20.14
C ILE A 14 -2.87 -72.55 -21.20
N THR A 15 -4.04 -73.11 -20.89
CA THR A 15 -4.84 -73.90 -21.85
C THR A 15 -5.76 -73.00 -22.67
N GLU A 16 -6.18 -73.47 -23.85
CA GLU A 16 -7.12 -72.73 -24.72
C GLU A 16 -8.42 -72.34 -23.99
N SER A 17 -8.93 -73.21 -23.12
CA SER A 17 -10.12 -72.95 -22.31
C SER A 17 -9.91 -71.81 -21.31
N GLN A 18 -8.75 -71.79 -20.63
CA GLN A 18 -8.39 -70.72 -19.71
C GLN A 18 -8.20 -69.39 -20.44
N PHE A 19 -7.55 -69.40 -21.60
CA PHE A 19 -7.40 -68.21 -22.45
C PHE A 19 -8.77 -67.65 -22.89
N LYS A 20 -9.69 -68.52 -23.33
CA LYS A 20 -11.06 -68.13 -23.73
C LYS A 20 -11.86 -67.54 -22.57
N ASN A 21 -11.71 -68.09 -21.37
CA ASN A 21 -12.36 -67.55 -20.17
C ASN A 21 -11.80 -66.17 -19.80
N ALA A 22 -10.47 -66.00 -19.77
CA ALA A 22 -9.83 -64.71 -19.53
C ALA A 22 -10.24 -63.67 -20.57
N LEU A 23 -10.29 -64.06 -21.85
CA LEU A 23 -10.77 -63.19 -22.94
C LEU A 23 -12.23 -62.78 -22.76
N THR A 24 -13.09 -63.70 -22.31
CA THR A 24 -14.50 -63.41 -22.04
C THR A 24 -14.66 -62.40 -20.90
N VAL A 25 -13.87 -62.52 -19.82
CA VAL A 25 -13.86 -61.57 -18.71
C VAL A 25 -13.37 -60.19 -19.17
N LEU A 26 -12.30 -60.14 -19.97
CA LEU A 26 -11.79 -58.88 -20.56
C LEU A 26 -12.82 -58.22 -21.47
N LEU A 27 -13.48 -58.99 -22.34
CA LEU A 27 -14.54 -58.49 -23.22
C LEU A 27 -15.74 -57.95 -22.43
N ASN A 28 -16.12 -58.60 -21.34
CA ASN A 28 -17.19 -58.11 -20.46
C ASN A 28 -16.80 -56.83 -19.72
N HIS A 29 -15.53 -56.70 -19.30
CA HIS A 29 -15.03 -55.45 -18.70
C HIS A 29 -15.01 -54.30 -19.71
N ILE A 30 -14.55 -54.52 -20.94
CA ILE A 30 -14.56 -53.51 -22.02
C ILE A 30 -15.99 -53.07 -22.33
N ARG A 31 -16.94 -54.01 -22.40
CA ARG A 31 -18.37 -53.69 -22.58
C ARG A 31 -18.90 -52.84 -21.43
N GLN A 32 -18.53 -53.15 -20.19
CA GLN A 32 -18.93 -52.35 -19.03
C GLN A 32 -18.30 -50.95 -19.09
N MET A 33 -17.02 -50.81 -19.47
CA MET A 33 -16.40 -49.49 -19.67
C MET A 33 -17.09 -48.66 -20.76
N SER A 34 -17.59 -49.29 -21.83
CA SER A 34 -18.40 -48.61 -22.84
C SER A 34 -19.75 -48.15 -22.30
N LEU A 35 -20.40 -48.95 -21.45
CA LEU A 35 -21.64 -48.59 -20.76
C LEU A 35 -21.43 -47.47 -19.72
N ASP A 36 -20.33 -47.53 -18.96
CA ASP A 36 -19.97 -46.54 -17.95
C ASP A 36 -19.56 -45.20 -18.61
N LEU A 37 -18.89 -45.22 -19.77
CA LEU A 37 -18.59 -44.03 -20.58
C LEU A 37 -19.87 -43.38 -21.13
N VAL A 38 -20.87 -44.20 -21.45
CA VAL A 38 -22.19 -43.77 -21.93
C VAL A 38 -23.03 -43.17 -20.79
N GLU A 39 -23.01 -43.75 -19.59
CA GLU A 39 -23.64 -43.16 -18.40
C GLU A 39 -22.95 -41.84 -18.01
N ALA A 40 -21.61 -41.76 -18.14
CA ALA A 40 -20.85 -40.53 -17.94
C ALA A 40 -21.16 -39.44 -18.98
N GLN A 41 -21.72 -39.79 -20.16
CA GLN A 41 -22.13 -38.86 -21.22
C GLN A 41 -23.62 -38.47 -21.17
N GLY A 42 -24.35 -38.89 -20.13
CA GLY A 42 -25.71 -38.43 -19.87
C GLY A 42 -26.77 -38.92 -20.88
N GLY A 43 -26.57 -40.08 -21.52
CA GLY A 43 -27.58 -40.68 -22.40
C GLY A 43 -27.68 -40.07 -23.80
N ASN A 44 -26.60 -39.46 -24.33
CA ASN A 44 -26.56 -38.86 -25.66
C ASN A 44 -25.82 -39.74 -26.69
N TYR A 45 -26.49 -40.11 -27.77
CA TYR A 45 -25.97 -40.93 -28.87
C TYR A 45 -25.93 -40.15 -30.17
N SER A 46 -24.95 -40.41 -31.05
CA SER A 46 -24.85 -39.75 -32.36
C SER A 46 -24.54 -40.75 -33.46
N TYR A 47 -25.33 -40.71 -34.53
CA TYR A 47 -25.17 -41.55 -35.71
C TYR A 47 -25.03 -40.69 -36.96
N ALA A 48 -24.22 -41.13 -37.92
CA ALA A 48 -24.03 -40.35 -39.14
C ALA A 48 -25.30 -40.33 -40.01
N THR A 49 -26.14 -41.37 -39.98
CA THR A 49 -27.39 -41.48 -40.76
C THR A 49 -28.45 -42.26 -39.98
N MET A 50 -29.73 -42.11 -40.33
CA MET A 50 -30.83 -42.87 -39.71
C MET A 50 -30.64 -44.38 -39.85
N ALA A 51 -30.13 -44.84 -41.01
CA ALA A 51 -29.85 -46.26 -41.24
C ALA A 51 -28.81 -46.84 -40.26
N LEU A 52 -27.84 -46.03 -39.82
CA LEU A 52 -26.85 -46.46 -38.83
C LEU A 52 -27.46 -46.54 -37.42
N PHE A 53 -28.37 -45.62 -37.09
CA PHE A 53 -29.16 -45.74 -35.85
C PHE A 53 -30.04 -46.99 -35.90
N ASP A 54 -30.78 -47.23 -36.99
CA ASP A 54 -31.68 -48.39 -37.10
C ASP A 54 -30.94 -49.73 -36.96
N ALA A 55 -29.68 -49.79 -37.41
CA ALA A 55 -28.82 -50.96 -37.24
C ALA A 55 -28.38 -51.18 -35.78
N ASP A 56 -28.35 -50.13 -34.97
CA ASP A 56 -27.79 -50.14 -33.61
C ASP A 56 -28.82 -49.88 -32.50
N LYS A 57 -30.06 -49.53 -32.85
CA LYS A 57 -31.11 -49.10 -31.90
C LYS A 57 -31.42 -50.10 -30.79
N ILE A 58 -31.10 -51.39 -30.98
CA ILE A 58 -31.27 -52.42 -29.95
C ILE A 58 -30.27 -52.26 -28.79
N ASN A 59 -29.14 -51.59 -29.05
CA ASN A 59 -28.07 -51.33 -28.09
C ASN A 59 -28.19 -49.94 -27.45
N VAL A 60 -29.15 -49.12 -27.92
CA VAL A 60 -29.42 -47.79 -27.37
C VAL A 60 -30.43 -47.93 -26.22
N PRO A 61 -30.06 -47.60 -24.97
CA PRO A 61 -30.95 -47.63 -23.81
C PRO A 61 -32.18 -46.74 -24.00
N ALA A 62 -33.31 -47.15 -23.43
CA ALA A 62 -34.51 -46.32 -23.38
C ALA A 62 -34.24 -44.99 -22.64
N ASN A 63 -34.97 -43.94 -23.01
CA ASN A 63 -34.80 -42.55 -22.55
C ASN A 63 -33.48 -41.89 -22.96
N SER A 64 -32.86 -42.37 -24.05
CA SER A 64 -31.67 -41.76 -24.62
C SER A 64 -32.04 -40.64 -25.60
N THR A 65 -31.15 -39.67 -25.75
CA THR A 65 -31.22 -38.66 -26.81
C THR A 65 -30.33 -39.10 -27.98
N VAL A 66 -30.84 -39.08 -29.21
CA VAL A 66 -30.15 -39.56 -30.41
C VAL A 66 -30.04 -38.45 -31.44
N ARG A 67 -28.83 -38.15 -31.92
CA ARG A 67 -28.58 -37.17 -32.98
C ARG A 67 -28.22 -37.84 -34.29
N ILE A 68 -28.95 -37.51 -35.36
CA ILE A 68 -28.64 -37.94 -36.73
C ILE A 68 -27.92 -36.80 -37.45
N ALA A 69 -26.67 -37.04 -37.86
CA ALA A 69 -25.76 -35.97 -38.30
C ALA A 69 -26.02 -35.44 -39.73
N ARG A 70 -26.54 -36.27 -40.65
CA ARG A 70 -26.76 -35.89 -42.06
C ARG A 70 -27.83 -36.75 -42.75
N GLY A 71 -28.39 -36.22 -43.85
CA GLY A 71 -29.50 -36.81 -44.62
C GLY A 71 -30.82 -36.06 -44.39
N ASP A 72 -31.89 -36.46 -45.08
CA ASP A 72 -33.21 -35.82 -44.97
C ASP A 72 -33.79 -35.94 -43.54
N ASP A 73 -33.38 -36.98 -42.81
CA ASP A 73 -33.74 -37.24 -41.41
C ASP A 73 -32.72 -36.68 -40.39
N ALA A 74 -31.88 -35.71 -40.79
CA ALA A 74 -30.99 -35.07 -39.84
C ALA A 74 -31.78 -34.35 -38.72
N GLY A 75 -31.29 -34.45 -37.49
CA GLY A 75 -31.95 -33.83 -36.33
C GLY A 75 -31.66 -34.51 -35.00
N LEU A 76 -32.25 -33.94 -33.94
CA LEU A 76 -32.23 -34.50 -32.59
C LEU A 76 -33.53 -35.28 -32.34
N TYR A 77 -33.42 -36.41 -31.66
CA TYR A 77 -34.51 -37.33 -31.39
C TYR A 77 -34.45 -37.82 -29.95
N VAL A 78 -35.60 -38.21 -29.39
CA VAL A 78 -35.68 -38.98 -28.14
C VAL A 78 -36.04 -40.42 -28.47
N TRP A 79 -35.27 -41.36 -27.91
CA TRP A 79 -35.48 -42.79 -28.03
C TRP A 79 -36.09 -43.35 -26.74
N ASP A 80 -37.33 -43.84 -26.81
CA ASP A 80 -38.03 -44.41 -25.64
C ASP A 80 -37.80 -45.91 -25.45
N GLY A 81 -36.96 -46.53 -26.30
CA GLY A 81 -36.74 -47.98 -26.35
C GLY A 81 -37.55 -48.72 -27.42
N ALA A 82 -38.50 -48.05 -28.08
CA ALA A 82 -39.32 -48.60 -29.16
C ALA A 82 -39.53 -47.62 -30.33
N ASN A 83 -39.72 -46.34 -30.04
CA ASN A 83 -39.98 -45.27 -30.98
C ASN A 83 -38.89 -44.20 -30.90
N LEU A 84 -38.47 -43.74 -32.08
CA LEU A 84 -37.59 -42.58 -32.22
C LEU A 84 -38.46 -41.37 -32.56
N THR A 85 -38.67 -40.49 -31.59
CA THR A 85 -39.49 -39.28 -31.76
C THR A 85 -38.59 -38.10 -32.06
N LYS A 86 -38.78 -37.42 -33.19
CA LYS A 86 -38.00 -36.22 -33.51
C LYS A 86 -38.31 -35.17 -32.44
N VAL A 87 -37.27 -34.66 -31.81
CA VAL A 87 -37.39 -33.46 -30.99
C VAL A 87 -37.70 -32.37 -31.98
N GLU A 88 -38.95 -31.91 -32.00
CA GLU A 88 -39.24 -30.61 -32.57
C GLU A 88 -38.46 -29.62 -31.72
N THR A 89 -37.32 -29.18 -32.24
CA THR A 89 -36.57 -28.09 -31.66
C THR A 89 -37.57 -26.96 -31.54
N SER A 90 -37.86 -26.53 -30.31
CA SER A 90 -38.31 -25.18 -30.05
C SER A 90 -37.55 -24.27 -31.00
N ASN A 91 -38.25 -23.55 -31.89
CA ASN A 91 -37.67 -22.66 -32.88
C ASN A 91 -36.48 -21.93 -32.26
N ASN A 92 -35.26 -22.39 -32.53
CA ASN A 92 -34.08 -21.69 -32.10
C ASN A 92 -33.93 -20.60 -33.16
N PRO A 93 -34.27 -19.33 -32.85
CA PRO A 93 -34.46 -18.32 -33.87
C PRO A 93 -33.12 -17.81 -34.40
N TYR A 94 -32.03 -18.56 -34.19
CA TYR A 94 -30.66 -18.13 -34.43
C TYR A 94 -29.83 -19.16 -35.19
N THR A 95 -29.00 -18.69 -36.12
CA THR A 95 -28.04 -19.47 -36.92
C THR A 95 -26.61 -19.07 -36.57
N ILE A 96 -25.66 -20.02 -36.60
CA ILE A 96 -24.23 -19.76 -36.37
C ILE A 96 -23.47 -19.98 -37.68
N SER A 97 -22.66 -19.01 -38.11
CA SER A 97 -21.92 -19.06 -39.39
C SER A 97 -20.56 -18.33 -39.31
N SER A 98 -19.85 -18.27 -40.44
CA SER A 98 -18.59 -17.52 -40.60
C SER A 98 -18.47 -17.00 -42.04
N THR A 99 -17.71 -15.93 -42.25
CA THR A 99 -17.44 -15.33 -43.56
C THR A 99 -15.93 -15.15 -43.76
N PRO A 100 -15.47 -14.71 -44.95
CA PRO A 100 -14.06 -14.34 -45.14
C PRO A 100 -13.59 -13.25 -44.17
N ASP A 101 -14.47 -12.34 -43.77
CA ASP A 101 -14.14 -11.21 -42.91
C ASP A 101 -14.42 -11.51 -41.42
N ASP A 102 -15.38 -12.40 -41.12
CA ASP A 102 -15.78 -12.73 -39.74
C ASP A 102 -15.50 -14.19 -39.39
N LEU A 103 -14.83 -14.37 -38.25
CA LEU A 103 -14.48 -15.67 -37.69
C LEU A 103 -15.72 -16.39 -37.15
N PHE A 104 -16.70 -15.64 -36.65
CA PHE A 104 -17.88 -16.15 -35.95
C PHE A 104 -19.05 -15.18 -36.13
N ILE A 105 -20.23 -15.68 -36.51
CA ILE A 105 -21.47 -14.91 -36.68
C ILE A 105 -22.62 -15.68 -36.03
N ILE A 106 -23.46 -14.99 -35.28
CA ILE A 106 -24.79 -15.43 -34.83
C ILE A 106 -25.80 -14.53 -35.54
N SER A 107 -26.70 -15.10 -36.32
CA SER A 107 -27.78 -14.37 -37.00
C SER A 107 -29.15 -14.84 -36.53
N ASP A 108 -30.20 -14.04 -36.71
CA ASP A 108 -31.59 -14.48 -36.51
C ASP A 108 -32.14 -15.28 -37.70
N ALA A 109 -33.41 -15.72 -37.61
CA ALA A 109 -34.10 -16.45 -38.66
C ALA A 109 -34.33 -15.66 -39.97
N LEU A 110 -34.00 -14.36 -39.99
CA LEU A 110 -34.03 -13.48 -41.15
C LEU A 110 -32.61 -13.12 -41.65
N ASP A 111 -31.58 -13.83 -41.16
CA ASP A 111 -30.16 -13.61 -41.43
C ASP A 111 -29.62 -12.24 -40.94
N ASN A 112 -30.31 -11.56 -40.02
CA ASN A 112 -29.76 -10.37 -39.37
C ASN A 112 -28.65 -10.76 -38.40
N VAL A 113 -27.46 -10.18 -38.54
CA VAL A 113 -26.33 -10.45 -37.63
C VAL A 113 -26.64 -9.86 -36.25
N LEU A 114 -26.82 -10.73 -35.27
CA LEU A 114 -27.03 -10.37 -33.88
C LEU A 114 -25.71 -10.22 -33.14
N PHE A 115 -24.71 -10.99 -33.53
CA PHE A 115 -23.36 -10.95 -32.97
C PHE A 115 -22.35 -11.47 -33.98
N SER A 116 -21.20 -10.82 -34.14
CA SER A 116 -20.09 -11.32 -34.94
C SER A 116 -18.73 -10.93 -34.37
N ILE A 117 -17.74 -11.78 -34.59
CA ILE A 117 -16.32 -11.50 -34.31
C ILE A 117 -15.57 -11.51 -35.63
N GLY A 118 -15.07 -10.34 -36.03
CA GLY A 118 -14.18 -10.13 -37.16
C GLY A 118 -12.86 -10.87 -36.99
N ARG A 119 -12.26 -11.32 -38.09
CA ARG A 119 -10.91 -11.92 -38.06
C ARG A 119 -9.82 -10.90 -37.73
N ASP A 120 -10.14 -9.62 -37.80
CA ASP A 120 -9.34 -8.49 -37.33
C ASP A 120 -9.54 -8.18 -35.83
N GLY A 121 -10.38 -8.94 -35.13
CA GLY A 121 -10.71 -8.76 -33.71
C GLY A 121 -11.92 -7.86 -33.44
N THR A 122 -12.58 -7.32 -34.48
CA THR A 122 -13.73 -6.43 -34.33
C THR A 122 -14.97 -7.18 -33.85
N VAL A 123 -15.57 -6.79 -32.72
CA VAL A 123 -16.87 -7.34 -32.26
C VAL A 123 -18.01 -6.47 -32.76
N ARG A 124 -19.04 -7.06 -33.37
CA ARG A 124 -20.25 -6.37 -33.85
C ARG A 124 -21.48 -7.09 -33.29
N GLY A 125 -22.55 -6.38 -32.98
CA GLY A 125 -23.80 -7.01 -32.53
C GLY A 125 -24.93 -6.02 -32.29
N SER A 126 -26.17 -6.53 -32.31
CA SER A 126 -27.36 -5.78 -31.89
C SER A 126 -27.52 -5.96 -30.39
N PHE A 127 -26.89 -5.08 -29.62
CA PHE A 127 -27.08 -5.01 -28.18
C PHE A 127 -28.41 -4.30 -27.92
N ASP A 128 -29.40 -5.02 -27.39
CA ASP A 128 -30.66 -4.40 -26.97
C ASP A 128 -30.39 -3.49 -25.76
N LEU A 129 -30.39 -2.18 -26.01
CA LEU A 129 -30.18 -1.13 -25.01
C LEU A 129 -31.50 -0.64 -24.40
N SER A 130 -32.63 -1.33 -24.63
CA SER A 130 -33.99 -0.82 -24.36
C SER A 130 -34.34 -0.52 -22.89
N ASN A 131 -33.49 -0.86 -21.92
CA ASN A 131 -33.63 -0.46 -20.51
C ASN A 131 -32.52 0.47 -19.99
N ILE A 132 -31.68 0.99 -20.87
CA ILE A 132 -30.80 2.12 -20.55
C ILE A 132 -31.31 3.32 -21.34
N ASP A 133 -31.73 4.34 -20.62
CA ASP A 133 -32.06 5.65 -21.20
C ASP A 133 -30.74 6.31 -21.66
N LEU A 134 -30.15 5.79 -22.74
CA LEU A 134 -28.92 6.29 -23.34
C LEU A 134 -29.27 7.44 -24.29
N ASN A 135 -29.31 8.65 -23.74
CA ASN A 135 -29.04 9.84 -24.54
C ASN A 135 -27.55 9.82 -24.93
N ILE A 136 -27.22 9.14 -26.02
CA ILE A 136 -25.87 9.14 -26.61
C ILE A 136 -25.64 10.50 -27.28
N GLU A 137 -25.11 11.46 -26.53
CA GLU A 137 -24.62 12.71 -27.09
C GLU A 137 -23.11 12.59 -27.35
N SER A 138 -22.78 12.38 -28.62
CA SER A 138 -21.45 12.49 -29.24
C SER A 138 -20.49 11.30 -29.11
N THR A 139 -20.18 10.70 -30.26
CA THR A 139 -18.86 10.10 -30.52
C THR A 139 -17.90 11.26 -30.78
N SER A 140 -16.93 11.49 -29.90
CA SER A 140 -15.82 12.40 -30.19
C SER A 140 -14.54 11.59 -30.35
N GLU A 141 -13.70 11.97 -31.31
CA GLU A 141 -12.28 11.57 -31.30
C GLU A 141 -11.65 12.22 -30.06
N VAL A 142 -11.58 11.45 -28.96
CA VAL A 142 -11.01 11.93 -27.71
C VAL A 142 -9.51 11.76 -27.80
N GLY A 143 -8.80 12.81 -28.26
CA GLY A 143 -7.36 12.77 -28.47
C GLY A 143 -6.56 12.11 -27.33
N GLY A 144 -5.53 11.34 -27.69
CA GLY A 144 -4.77 10.47 -26.81
C GLY A 144 -4.63 9.08 -27.43
N ASP A 145 -4.53 8.03 -26.60
CA ASP A 145 -4.53 6.63 -27.06
C ASP A 145 -5.96 6.10 -27.32
N THR A 146 -7.02 6.86 -27.01
CA THR A 146 -8.43 6.45 -27.19
C THR A 146 -8.94 6.85 -28.57
N VAL A 147 -9.45 5.89 -29.34
CA VAL A 147 -10.00 6.09 -30.69
C VAL A 147 -11.52 6.24 -30.67
N LEU A 148 -12.21 5.54 -29.76
CA LEU A 148 -13.65 5.64 -29.59
C LEU A 148 -13.99 5.60 -28.10
N ALA A 149 -14.91 6.44 -27.65
CA ALA A 149 -15.45 6.39 -26.29
C ALA A 149 -16.98 6.41 -26.35
N VAL A 150 -17.60 5.60 -25.49
CA VAL A 150 -19.03 5.59 -25.24
C VAL A 150 -19.24 6.15 -23.84
N SER A 151 -20.02 7.21 -23.71
CA SER A 151 -20.27 7.90 -22.44
C SER A 151 -21.76 8.04 -22.14
N ASP A 152 -22.10 8.22 -20.86
CA ASP A 152 -23.45 8.60 -20.45
C ASP A 152 -23.73 10.11 -20.64
N ASN A 153 -24.97 10.52 -20.39
CA ASN A 153 -25.45 11.90 -20.52
C ASN A 153 -24.82 12.89 -19.50
N THR A 154 -24.04 12.40 -18.54
CA THR A 154 -23.26 13.21 -17.60
C THR A 154 -21.77 13.26 -17.96
N GLY A 155 -21.36 12.56 -19.02
CA GLY A 155 -19.99 12.51 -19.50
C GLY A 155 -19.14 11.39 -18.90
N ASN A 156 -19.71 10.45 -18.15
CA ASN A 156 -18.96 9.30 -17.63
C ASN A 156 -18.72 8.29 -18.75
N MET A 157 -17.47 7.88 -18.93
CA MET A 157 -17.08 6.87 -19.92
C MET A 157 -17.56 5.48 -19.46
N LEU A 158 -18.29 4.79 -20.32
CA LEU A 158 -18.85 3.44 -20.09
C LEU A 158 -18.01 2.37 -20.80
N ALA A 159 -17.49 2.71 -21.98
CA ALA A 159 -16.53 1.89 -22.70
C ALA A 159 -15.59 2.74 -23.56
N SER A 160 -14.40 2.24 -23.87
CA SER A 160 -13.50 2.86 -24.82
C SER A 160 -12.72 1.85 -25.66
N LEU A 161 -12.40 2.24 -26.89
CA LEU A 161 -11.51 1.54 -27.80
C LEU A 161 -10.24 2.36 -27.95
N ASN A 162 -9.08 1.74 -27.78
CA ASN A 162 -7.81 2.43 -27.95
C ASN A 162 -7.21 2.25 -29.37
N SER A 163 -6.10 2.94 -29.62
CA SER A 163 -5.33 2.96 -30.88
C SER A 163 -4.75 1.60 -31.26
N LYS A 164 -4.74 0.64 -30.32
CA LYS A 164 -4.27 -0.73 -30.48
C LYS A 164 -5.41 -1.74 -30.69
N GLY A 165 -6.66 -1.29 -30.72
CA GLY A 165 -7.83 -2.15 -30.88
C GLY A 165 -8.32 -2.79 -29.57
N GLU A 166 -7.83 -2.34 -28.43
CA GLU A 166 -8.21 -2.88 -27.12
C GLU A 166 -9.46 -2.18 -26.58
N TRP A 167 -10.43 -2.97 -26.12
CA TRP A 167 -11.67 -2.48 -25.51
C TRP A 167 -11.55 -2.43 -23.99
N TYR A 168 -11.92 -1.29 -23.40
CA TYR A 168 -12.05 -1.08 -21.98
C TYR A 168 -13.52 -0.92 -21.63
N PHE A 169 -14.00 -1.68 -20.65
CA PHE A 169 -15.35 -1.56 -20.11
C PHE A 169 -15.26 -1.16 -18.64
N THR A 170 -16.08 -0.20 -18.19
CA THR A 170 -16.04 0.21 -16.78
C THR A 170 -16.64 -0.83 -15.83
N LYS A 171 -17.48 -1.74 -16.34
CA LYS A 171 -17.99 -2.88 -15.60
C LYS A 171 -18.41 -4.01 -16.55
N ILE A 172 -18.00 -5.23 -16.22
CA ILE A 172 -18.50 -6.46 -16.85
C ILE A 172 -19.10 -7.31 -15.74
N ILE A 173 -20.34 -7.79 -15.94
CA ILE A 173 -20.98 -8.78 -15.08
C ILE A 173 -21.10 -10.05 -15.91
N ALA A 174 -20.41 -11.10 -15.50
CA ALA A 174 -20.45 -12.41 -16.14
C ALA A 174 -20.43 -13.49 -15.06
N ASP A 175 -21.15 -14.58 -15.29
CA ASP A 175 -21.18 -15.74 -14.38
C ASP A 175 -19.83 -16.49 -14.38
N GLU A 176 -19.11 -16.46 -15.51
CA GLU A 176 -17.74 -16.96 -15.64
C GLU A 176 -17.01 -16.25 -16.79
N VAL A 177 -15.72 -15.96 -16.63
CA VAL A 177 -14.84 -15.44 -17.69
C VAL A 177 -13.69 -16.43 -17.88
N VAL A 178 -13.73 -17.21 -18.97
CA VAL A 178 -12.67 -18.17 -19.32
C VAL A 178 -11.78 -17.55 -20.39
N THR A 179 -10.50 -17.31 -20.07
CA THR A 179 -9.52 -16.90 -21.08
C THR A 179 -8.84 -18.14 -21.70
N PRO A 180 -8.70 -18.23 -23.05
CA PRO A 180 -8.22 -19.45 -23.70
C PRO A 180 -6.69 -19.62 -23.72
N PHE A 181 -5.94 -18.77 -23.00
CA PHE A 181 -4.50 -18.93 -22.85
C PHE A 181 -4.16 -19.07 -21.37
N GLY A 182 -3.77 -20.28 -20.97
CA GLY A 182 -3.20 -20.51 -19.65
C GLY A 182 -1.99 -19.62 -19.44
N SER A 183 -2.12 -18.63 -18.57
CA SER A 183 -0.98 -17.92 -18.02
C SER A 183 -0.34 -18.79 -16.95
N SER A 184 0.68 -19.55 -17.33
CA SER A 184 1.76 -19.87 -16.39
C SER A 184 2.65 -18.63 -16.26
N SER A 185 2.10 -17.60 -15.64
CA SER A 185 2.82 -16.72 -14.74
C SER A 185 2.08 -16.91 -13.43
N GLU A 186 2.76 -17.16 -12.32
CA GLU A 186 2.17 -16.93 -11.01
C GLU A 186 1.75 -15.45 -11.00
N SER A 187 0.51 -15.17 -11.40
CA SER A 187 -0.04 -13.84 -11.32
C SER A 187 -0.39 -13.63 -9.85
N SER A 188 0.26 -12.64 -9.26
CA SER A 188 -0.15 -12.03 -7.99
C SER A 188 -1.47 -11.26 -8.15
N ASP A 189 -2.43 -11.82 -8.90
CA ASP A 189 -3.67 -11.12 -9.24
C ASP A 189 -4.70 -11.17 -8.13
N GLU A 190 -4.57 -12.16 -7.25
CA GLU A 190 -5.42 -12.34 -6.08
C GLU A 190 -4.91 -11.53 -4.88
N VAL A 191 -5.87 -11.07 -4.07
CA VAL A 191 -5.58 -10.45 -2.79
C VAL A 191 -4.93 -11.49 -1.89
N ILE A 192 -3.87 -11.08 -1.20
CA ILE A 192 -3.07 -11.98 -0.39
C ILE A 192 -3.85 -12.58 0.78
N GLU A 193 -3.64 -13.87 1.07
CA GLU A 193 -4.30 -14.56 2.19
C GLU A 193 -3.53 -14.43 3.52
N GLN A 194 -2.20 -14.24 3.47
CA GLN A 194 -1.39 -14.18 4.68
C GLN A 194 -1.69 -12.92 5.51
N THR A 195 -1.51 -13.02 6.83
CA THR A 195 -1.63 -11.88 7.76
C THR A 195 -0.31 -11.15 8.00
N GLU A 196 0.81 -11.70 7.51
CA GLU A 196 2.11 -11.03 7.55
C GLU A 196 2.97 -11.42 6.34
N ILE A 197 3.58 -10.42 5.70
CA ILE A 197 4.54 -10.58 4.60
C ILE A 197 5.74 -9.65 4.72
N ALA A 198 6.78 -9.93 3.94
CA ALA A 198 7.93 -9.04 3.77
C ALA A 198 8.16 -8.73 2.28
N ILE A 199 8.47 -7.48 1.99
CA ILE A 199 8.85 -7.01 0.65
C ILE A 199 10.24 -6.38 0.68
N PRO A 200 11.00 -6.40 -0.44
CA PRO A 200 12.33 -5.80 -0.49
C PRO A 200 12.26 -4.29 -0.23
N GLU A 201 13.34 -3.70 0.31
CA GLU A 201 13.46 -2.24 0.43
C GLU A 201 13.80 -1.65 -0.94
N LEU A 202 12.88 -0.87 -1.50
CA LEU A 202 13.14 -0.02 -2.65
C LEU A 202 13.31 1.43 -2.20
N SER A 203 13.99 2.21 -3.03
CA SER A 203 14.14 3.64 -2.80
C SER A 203 12.96 4.47 -3.31
N PHE A 204 12.09 3.85 -4.12
CA PHE A 204 10.85 4.40 -4.66
C PHE A 204 9.89 3.24 -4.94
N TYR A 205 8.60 3.39 -4.64
CA TYR A 205 7.56 2.40 -4.96
C TYR A 205 6.50 2.94 -5.90
N ARG A 206 5.81 2.04 -6.59
CA ARG A 206 4.51 2.31 -7.17
C ARG A 206 3.43 1.64 -6.30
N ILE A 207 2.35 2.37 -6.05
CA ILE A 207 1.16 1.88 -5.35
C ILE A 207 -0.05 2.15 -6.25
N ASP A 208 -0.75 1.11 -6.65
CA ASP A 208 -1.97 1.22 -7.45
C ASP A 208 -3.19 0.99 -6.56
N PHE A 209 -4.11 1.96 -6.55
CA PHE A 209 -5.40 1.88 -5.90
C PHE A 209 -6.48 1.54 -6.92
N THR A 210 -7.28 0.52 -6.61
CA THR A 210 -8.48 0.13 -7.34
C THR A 210 -9.68 0.29 -6.42
N MET A 211 -10.53 1.27 -6.69
CA MET A 211 -11.71 1.57 -5.87
C MET A 211 -12.82 2.21 -6.69
N VAL A 212 -14.05 2.09 -6.21
CA VAL A 212 -15.19 2.82 -6.78
C VAL A 212 -15.13 4.27 -6.31
N GLY A 213 -15.05 5.20 -7.25
CA GLY A 213 -15.01 6.63 -6.97
C GLY A 213 -13.61 7.18 -6.70
N GLN A 214 -13.50 8.08 -5.72
CA GLN A 214 -12.26 8.77 -5.34
C GLN A 214 -11.94 8.50 -3.86
N PRO A 215 -10.66 8.55 -3.46
CA PRO A 215 -10.29 8.61 -2.05
C PRO A 215 -11.02 9.75 -1.32
N PRO A 216 -11.24 9.64 0.00
CA PRO A 216 -12.00 10.63 0.75
C PRO A 216 -11.31 12.01 0.68
N THR A 217 -12.12 13.06 0.70
CA THR A 217 -11.66 14.47 0.67
C THR A 217 -12.22 15.30 1.80
N ASP A 218 -13.17 14.77 2.56
CA ASP A 218 -13.77 15.40 3.71
C ASP A 218 -12.83 15.34 4.92
N LEU A 219 -13.06 16.24 5.87
CA LEU A 219 -12.27 16.37 7.08
C LEU A 219 -12.61 15.31 8.14
N GLY A 220 -13.54 14.39 7.82
CA GLY A 220 -14.12 13.42 8.75
C GLY A 220 -13.60 12.00 8.58
N GLU A 221 -14.10 11.12 9.45
CA GLU A 221 -13.80 9.68 9.57
C GLU A 221 -14.25 8.85 8.36
N THR A 222 -14.51 9.47 7.20
CA THR A 222 -14.94 8.73 6.01
C THR A 222 -13.82 7.82 5.57
N THR A 223 -14.06 6.52 5.75
CA THR A 223 -13.19 5.46 5.28
C THR A 223 -13.72 4.94 3.95
N VAL A 224 -12.84 4.88 2.96
CA VAL A 224 -13.13 4.29 1.65
C VAL A 224 -12.30 3.03 1.49
N SER A 225 -12.97 1.91 1.24
CA SER A 225 -12.33 0.63 1.01
C SER A 225 -12.01 0.41 -0.48
N GLY A 226 -11.01 -0.42 -0.76
CA GLY A 226 -10.65 -0.82 -2.10
C GLY A 226 -9.59 -1.91 -2.09
N VAL A 227 -8.92 -2.09 -3.23
CA VAL A 227 -7.75 -2.98 -3.35
C VAL A 227 -6.55 -2.13 -3.71
N CYS A 228 -5.41 -2.38 -3.06
CA CYS A 228 -4.14 -1.80 -3.47
C CYS A 228 -3.14 -2.87 -3.92
N SER A 229 -2.19 -2.46 -4.75
CA SER A 229 -1.01 -3.27 -5.07
C SER A 229 0.26 -2.47 -4.86
N PHE A 230 1.30 -3.13 -4.37
CA PHE A 230 2.63 -2.55 -4.23
C PHE A 230 3.54 -3.18 -5.26
N SER A 231 4.24 -2.35 -6.04
CA SER A 231 5.12 -2.80 -7.11
C SER A 231 6.40 -1.99 -7.17
N ASP A 232 7.35 -2.50 -7.95
CA ASP A 232 8.52 -1.73 -8.35
C ASP A 232 8.09 -0.49 -9.18
N PRO A 233 8.93 0.56 -9.30
CA PRO A 233 8.55 1.79 -10.00
C PRO A 233 8.08 1.60 -11.44
N SER A 234 8.59 0.57 -12.14
CA SER A 234 8.23 0.27 -13.53
C SER A 234 6.94 -0.54 -13.67
N ASN A 235 6.39 -1.04 -12.56
CA ASN A 235 5.28 -1.99 -12.51
C ASN A 235 5.58 -3.30 -13.26
N SER A 236 6.86 -3.69 -13.33
CA SER A 236 7.29 -4.95 -13.91
C SER A 236 7.15 -6.11 -12.93
N GLN A 237 7.14 -5.82 -11.63
CA GLN A 237 6.97 -6.76 -10.54
C GLN A 237 6.01 -6.19 -9.51
N THR A 238 4.83 -6.80 -9.40
CA THR A 238 3.94 -6.62 -8.25
C THR A 238 4.42 -7.51 -7.11
N PHE A 239 4.64 -6.93 -5.93
CA PHE A 239 5.06 -7.65 -4.74
C PHE A 239 3.89 -8.32 -4.04
N PHE A 240 2.76 -7.62 -3.93
CA PHE A 240 1.51 -8.16 -3.39
C PHE A 240 0.31 -7.28 -3.78
N LYS A 241 -0.88 -7.85 -3.65
CA LYS A 241 -2.17 -7.15 -3.63
C LYS A 241 -2.85 -7.34 -2.29
N SER A 242 -3.54 -6.32 -1.81
CA SER A 242 -4.17 -6.28 -0.49
C SER A 242 -5.50 -5.58 -0.59
N ASN A 243 -6.50 -6.03 0.17
CA ASN A 243 -7.61 -5.17 0.51
C ASN A 243 -7.05 -3.97 1.31
N MET A 244 -7.67 -2.81 1.16
CA MET A 244 -7.22 -1.60 1.83
C MET A 244 -8.39 -0.74 2.28
N GLU A 245 -8.12 0.08 3.28
CA GLU A 245 -8.95 1.21 3.67
C GLU A 245 -8.12 2.48 3.70
N VAL A 246 -8.70 3.57 3.19
CA VAL A 246 -8.08 4.90 3.24
C VAL A 246 -8.99 5.92 3.92
N THR A 247 -8.39 6.72 4.80
CA THR A 247 -9.04 7.80 5.56
C THR A 247 -8.16 9.04 5.53
N VAL A 248 -8.74 10.24 5.46
CA VAL A 248 -7.96 11.49 5.46
C VAL A 248 -7.15 11.62 6.76
N GLN A 249 -5.90 12.07 6.64
CA GLN A 249 -4.94 12.16 7.75
C GLN A 249 -4.44 13.58 8.01
N GLY A 250 -4.38 13.92 9.31
CA GLY A 250 -3.67 15.08 9.85
C GLY A 250 -4.60 16.25 10.19
N GLN A 251 -4.27 16.99 11.25
CA GLN A 251 -5.12 18.07 11.74
C GLN A 251 -5.11 19.29 10.80
N GLY A 252 -3.94 19.90 10.59
CA GLY A 252 -3.80 21.05 9.69
C GLY A 252 -3.81 20.68 8.21
N SER A 253 -3.26 19.51 7.86
CA SER A 253 -3.13 19.06 6.46
C SER A 253 -4.41 18.44 5.89
N ALA A 254 -5.41 18.06 6.71
CA ALA A 254 -6.69 17.62 6.18
C ALA A 254 -7.38 18.70 5.33
N TYR A 255 -7.09 19.97 5.60
CA TYR A 255 -7.59 21.11 4.82
C TYR A 255 -6.83 21.34 3.51
N ASP A 256 -5.69 20.68 3.28
CA ASP A 256 -4.91 20.86 2.06
C ASP A 256 -5.64 20.29 0.84
N TYR A 257 -5.44 20.90 -0.34
CA TYR A 257 -6.08 20.44 -1.57
C TYR A 257 -5.68 19.00 -1.92
N LYS A 258 -4.38 18.69 -1.83
CA LYS A 258 -3.87 17.32 -1.90
C LYS A 258 -3.85 16.72 -0.49
N LYS A 259 -4.67 15.69 -0.27
CA LYS A 259 -4.83 15.05 1.04
C LYS A 259 -3.68 14.11 1.37
N ASN A 260 -3.42 13.95 2.66
CA ASN A 260 -2.69 12.82 3.22
C ASN A 260 -3.69 11.72 3.59
N TYR A 261 -3.26 10.47 3.56
CA TYR A 261 -4.11 9.34 3.92
C TYR A 261 -3.48 8.48 5.02
N THR A 262 -4.29 7.97 5.92
CA THR A 262 -4.04 6.68 6.56
C THR A 262 -4.35 5.61 5.53
N LEU A 263 -3.45 4.63 5.37
CA LEU A 263 -3.62 3.45 4.54
C LEU A 263 -3.53 2.22 5.44
N ASP A 264 -4.66 1.57 5.67
CA ASP A 264 -4.77 0.32 6.43
C ASP A 264 -4.88 -0.85 5.45
N LEU A 265 -4.16 -1.94 5.71
CA LEU A 265 -3.99 -3.08 4.81
C LEU A 265 -4.61 -4.34 5.41
N PHE A 266 -5.33 -5.08 4.58
CA PHE A 266 -6.02 -6.31 4.96
C PHE A 266 -5.79 -7.43 3.94
N ASN A 267 -5.73 -8.66 4.43
CA ASN A 267 -5.70 -9.85 3.59
C ASN A 267 -7.07 -10.08 2.91
N SER A 268 -7.20 -11.18 2.17
CA SER A 268 -8.43 -11.60 1.48
C SER A 268 -9.64 -11.74 2.42
N ASP A 269 -9.39 -12.08 3.68
CA ASP A 269 -10.40 -12.31 4.71
C ASP A 269 -10.73 -11.05 5.53
N MET A 270 -10.22 -9.88 5.11
CA MET A 270 -10.33 -8.60 5.82
C MET A 270 -9.67 -8.60 7.22
N GLU A 271 -8.73 -9.51 7.46
CA GLU A 271 -7.86 -9.49 8.63
C GLU A 271 -6.66 -8.56 8.39
N SER A 272 -6.17 -7.88 9.43
CA SER A 272 -5.02 -6.97 9.33
C SER A 272 -3.79 -7.65 8.72
N LEU A 273 -3.30 -7.11 7.61
CA LEU A 273 -2.11 -7.58 6.91
C LEU A 273 -0.90 -6.75 7.32
N LYS A 274 0.01 -7.32 8.08
CA LYS A 274 1.29 -6.67 8.39
C LYS A 274 2.27 -6.81 7.23
N VAL A 275 2.83 -5.69 6.80
CA VAL A 275 3.84 -5.66 5.73
C VAL A 275 5.16 -5.16 6.30
N LYS A 276 6.20 -6.01 6.24
CA LYS A 276 7.58 -5.63 6.53
C LYS A 276 8.25 -5.10 5.27
N VAL A 277 8.34 -3.78 5.17
CA VAL A 277 9.00 -3.10 4.04
C VAL A 277 10.49 -2.96 4.34
N GLY A 278 11.30 -3.90 3.84
CA GLY A 278 12.74 -3.82 4.00
C GLY A 278 13.19 -3.75 5.46
N SER A 279 13.89 -2.67 5.81
CA SER A 279 14.37 -2.42 7.16
C SER A 279 13.35 -1.77 8.10
N MET A 280 12.13 -1.47 7.65
CA MET A 280 11.04 -1.02 8.52
C MET A 280 10.55 -2.16 9.44
N ILE A 281 9.88 -1.80 10.52
CA ILE A 281 9.06 -2.76 11.29
C ILE A 281 7.93 -3.31 10.41
N ALA A 282 7.42 -4.50 10.72
CA ALA A 282 6.18 -4.99 10.13
C ALA A 282 4.99 -4.20 10.70
N THR A 283 4.14 -3.66 9.82
CA THR A 283 2.94 -2.91 10.23
C THR A 283 1.84 -3.08 9.19
N ASP A 284 0.60 -3.02 9.65
CA ASP A 284 -0.63 -3.13 8.84
C ASP A 284 -1.18 -1.77 8.40
N SER A 285 -0.44 -0.71 8.69
CA SER A 285 -1.00 0.62 8.72
C SER A 285 0.09 1.68 8.51
N PHE A 286 -0.09 2.48 7.47
CA PHE A 286 0.87 3.50 7.03
C PHE A 286 0.20 4.87 6.95
N HIS A 287 1.02 5.92 6.95
CA HIS A 287 0.61 7.22 6.44
C HIS A 287 1.13 7.41 5.03
N LEU A 288 0.24 7.69 4.09
CA LEU A 288 0.57 8.12 2.74
C LEU A 288 0.57 9.65 2.73
N LYS A 289 1.75 10.25 2.91
CA LYS A 289 1.92 11.71 3.04
C LYS A 289 2.08 12.35 1.65
N GLY A 290 1.12 13.16 1.24
CA GLY A 290 1.12 13.89 -0.02
C GLY A 290 1.97 15.15 -0.02
N PHE A 291 2.32 15.66 1.19
CA PHE A 291 3.17 16.84 1.41
C PHE A 291 2.84 18.02 0.49
N TYR A 292 1.57 18.43 0.45
CA TYR A 292 1.15 19.55 -0.40
C TYR A 292 1.95 20.85 -0.14
N ARG A 293 2.40 21.03 1.10
CA ARG A 293 3.20 22.18 1.55
C ARG A 293 4.71 21.96 1.43
N ASP A 294 5.18 20.73 1.27
CA ASP A 294 6.56 20.41 0.90
C ASP A 294 6.56 19.55 -0.38
N PRO A 295 6.38 20.18 -1.56
CA PRO A 295 6.27 19.43 -2.80
C PRO A 295 7.61 18.80 -3.23
N THR A 296 8.70 18.97 -2.46
CA THR A 296 9.97 18.27 -2.70
C THR A 296 10.01 16.85 -2.14
N HIS A 297 9.15 16.54 -1.17
CA HIS A 297 9.12 15.29 -0.41
C HIS A 297 10.41 14.93 0.35
N PHE A 298 11.46 15.77 0.33
CA PHE A 298 12.74 15.43 0.93
C PHE A 298 12.93 15.99 2.35
N ARG A 299 12.19 17.02 2.78
CA ARG A 299 12.53 17.73 4.04
C ARG A 299 12.31 16.86 5.26
N ASP A 300 11.13 16.24 5.32
CA ASP A 300 10.74 15.36 6.42
C ASP A 300 11.75 14.20 6.58
N GLN A 301 11.92 13.40 5.53
CA GLN A 301 12.76 12.20 5.57
C GLN A 301 14.26 12.50 5.60
N GLY A 302 14.72 13.53 4.89
CA GLY A 302 16.11 13.98 4.93
C GLY A 302 16.48 14.52 6.32
N GLY A 303 15.59 15.29 6.94
CA GLY A 303 15.76 15.82 8.30
C GLY A 303 15.87 14.71 9.34
N TYR A 304 14.96 13.72 9.33
CA TYR A 304 15.06 12.59 10.26
C TYR A 304 16.33 11.76 10.09
N ARG A 305 16.70 11.47 8.84
CA ARG A 305 17.92 10.69 8.52
C ARG A 305 19.17 11.42 9.00
N PHE A 306 19.21 12.75 8.87
CA PHE A 306 20.29 13.57 9.40
C PHE A 306 20.31 13.58 10.94
N TRP A 307 19.18 13.85 11.60
CA TRP A 307 19.12 13.81 13.07
C TRP A 307 19.60 12.45 13.62
N ASN A 308 19.10 11.35 13.06
CA ASN A 308 19.50 10.01 13.49
C ASN A 308 20.98 9.72 13.20
N SER A 309 21.53 10.28 12.10
CA SER A 309 22.96 10.13 11.81
C SER A 309 23.83 10.86 12.84
N LEU A 310 23.38 12.00 13.37
CA LEU A 310 24.04 12.72 14.46
C LEU A 310 23.96 11.95 15.80
N VAL A 311 22.80 11.40 16.15
CA VAL A 311 22.66 10.58 17.38
C VAL A 311 23.67 9.43 17.37
N ARG A 312 23.84 8.76 16.23
CA ARG A 312 24.82 7.66 16.07
C ARG A 312 26.29 8.07 16.22
N LYS A 313 26.60 9.37 16.29
CA LYS A 313 27.95 9.91 16.56
C LYS A 313 28.23 10.18 18.04
N LEU A 314 27.21 10.04 18.89
CA LEU A 314 27.39 10.10 20.33
C LEU A 314 28.17 8.89 20.83
N ASP A 315 28.71 8.99 22.05
CA ASP A 315 29.44 7.88 22.66
C ASP A 315 28.43 6.86 23.23
N TYR A 316 28.82 5.58 23.29
CA TYR A 316 27.97 4.54 23.89
C TYR A 316 27.69 4.85 25.37
N PRO A 317 26.44 4.69 25.86
CA PRO A 317 25.27 4.10 25.19
C PRO A 317 24.40 5.10 24.41
N TYR A 318 24.72 6.39 24.43
CA TYR A 318 23.92 7.47 23.83
C TYR A 318 23.89 7.44 22.29
N CYS A 319 24.74 6.64 21.64
CA CYS A 319 24.58 6.37 20.21
C CYS A 319 23.32 5.56 19.85
N LYS A 320 22.64 5.01 20.87
CA LYS A 320 21.35 4.35 20.75
C LYS A 320 20.26 5.28 21.27
N VAL A 321 19.21 5.49 20.49
CA VAL A 321 18.06 6.34 20.89
C VAL A 321 17.39 5.81 22.16
N ASN A 322 17.16 4.49 22.26
CA ASN A 322 16.60 3.90 23.47
C ASN A 322 17.55 3.88 24.67
N ASN A 323 18.84 4.23 24.47
CA ASN A 323 19.95 4.37 25.43
C ASN A 323 20.08 3.30 26.54
N ILE A 324 19.33 2.21 26.48
CA ILE A 324 19.35 1.11 27.43
C ILE A 324 20.59 0.26 27.18
N ILE A 325 21.30 -0.04 28.25
CA ILE A 325 22.33 -1.07 28.27
C ILE A 325 21.65 -2.39 28.61
N TYR A 326 21.45 -3.23 27.59
CA TYR A 326 20.86 -4.54 27.78
C TYR A 326 21.92 -5.54 28.26
N GLN A 327 21.77 -6.06 29.48
CA GLN A 327 22.56 -7.19 29.97
C GLN A 327 21.95 -8.51 29.48
N ALA A 328 22.78 -9.52 29.23
CA ALA A 328 22.32 -10.87 28.88
C ALA A 328 21.33 -11.37 29.94
N ASN A 329 20.10 -11.69 29.53
CA ASN A 329 19.01 -12.09 30.40
C ASN A 329 18.13 -13.10 29.66
N THR A 330 17.87 -14.25 30.27
CA THR A 330 17.03 -15.32 29.71
C THR A 330 15.54 -15.03 29.80
N ASP A 331 15.13 -14.05 30.61
CA ASP A 331 13.73 -13.66 30.83
C ASP A 331 13.37 -12.34 30.11
N ARG A 332 14.12 -11.98 29.06
CA ARG A 332 13.86 -10.74 28.34
C ARG A 332 12.56 -10.87 27.55
N LYS A 333 11.73 -9.81 27.58
CA LYS A 333 10.53 -9.74 26.75
C LYS A 333 10.91 -9.65 25.27
N ALA A 334 10.21 -10.37 24.40
CA ALA A 334 10.49 -10.43 22.95
C ALA A 334 10.62 -9.04 22.29
N ASP A 335 9.74 -8.09 22.63
CA ASP A 335 9.80 -6.72 22.07
C ASP A 335 11.07 -5.93 22.48
N ALA A 336 11.77 -6.35 23.53
CA ALA A 336 13.05 -5.78 23.96
C ALA A 336 14.27 -6.55 23.42
N GLU A 337 14.05 -7.66 22.69
CA GLU A 337 15.10 -8.44 22.05
C GLU A 337 15.38 -7.97 20.63
N TYR A 338 14.35 -7.52 19.91
CA TYR A 338 14.42 -7.18 18.48
C TYR A 338 14.11 -5.70 18.24
N THR A 339 15.09 -4.84 18.48
CA THR A 339 14.94 -3.37 18.29
C THR A 339 15.71 -2.84 17.08
N ALA A 340 16.25 -3.71 16.23
CA ALA A 340 17.15 -3.33 15.14
C ALA A 340 16.44 -2.66 13.96
N ASP A 341 15.14 -2.91 13.80
CA ASP A 341 14.27 -2.33 12.77
C ASP A 341 13.49 -1.10 13.28
N ALA A 342 13.54 -0.80 14.58
CA ALA A 342 13.01 0.44 15.14
C ALA A 342 13.77 1.66 14.57
N LYS A 343 13.03 2.58 13.94
CA LYS A 343 13.61 3.77 13.31
C LYS A 343 13.69 4.95 14.25
N TYR A 344 12.84 4.99 15.28
CA TYR A 344 12.69 6.08 16.23
C TYR A 344 12.23 7.41 15.60
N TYR A 345 11.70 7.35 14.39
CA TYR A 345 11.03 8.47 13.73
C TYR A 345 10.07 7.89 12.69
N PRO A 346 9.11 8.67 12.17
CA PRO A 346 8.22 8.26 11.09
C PRO A 346 8.99 8.07 9.78
N HIS A 347 9.72 6.96 9.68
CA HIS A 347 10.53 6.65 8.51
C HIS A 347 9.64 6.38 7.30
N GLY A 348 10.03 6.89 6.16
CA GLY A 348 9.26 6.80 4.94
C GLY A 348 10.11 6.74 3.68
N ILE A 349 9.45 6.23 2.63
CA ILE A 349 10.00 6.02 1.30
C ILE A 349 9.06 6.70 0.30
N PRO A 350 9.57 7.53 -0.62
CA PRO A 350 8.74 8.13 -1.66
C PRO A 350 8.08 7.07 -2.54
N CYS A 351 6.88 7.36 -3.04
CA CYS A 351 6.12 6.46 -3.89
C CYS A 351 5.21 7.26 -4.84
N VAL A 352 4.86 6.65 -5.97
CA VAL A 352 3.80 7.16 -6.85
C VAL A 352 2.52 6.39 -6.58
N VAL A 353 1.41 7.11 -6.47
CA VAL A 353 0.07 6.54 -6.38
C VAL A 353 -0.62 6.67 -7.72
N TYR A 354 -1.19 5.57 -8.20
CA TYR A 354 -2.15 5.55 -9.30
C TYR A 354 -3.52 5.18 -8.74
N LEU A 355 -4.57 5.82 -9.24
CA LEU A 355 -5.96 5.54 -8.90
C LEU A 355 -6.67 5.06 -10.17
N ASN A 356 -7.17 3.83 -10.17
CA ASN A 356 -7.82 3.19 -11.32
C ASN A 356 -6.98 3.36 -12.60
N ASN A 357 -5.68 3.01 -12.51
CA ASN A 357 -4.67 3.12 -13.56
C ASN A 357 -4.33 4.55 -14.04
N GLN A 358 -4.85 5.59 -13.37
CA GLN A 358 -4.54 6.98 -13.68
C GLN A 358 -3.60 7.57 -12.64
N PHE A 359 -2.65 8.41 -13.07
CA PHE A 359 -1.74 9.08 -12.14
C PHE A 359 -2.52 9.88 -11.08
N TYR A 360 -2.29 9.57 -9.81
CA TYR A 360 -2.94 10.25 -8.71
C TYR A 360 -2.01 11.29 -8.06
N GLY A 361 -0.80 10.89 -7.66
CA GLY A 361 0.17 11.82 -7.09
C GLY A 361 1.47 11.16 -6.63
N LEU A 362 2.46 12.00 -6.34
CA LEU A 362 3.65 11.66 -5.57
C LEU A 362 3.30 11.69 -4.08
N TYR A 363 3.70 10.66 -3.36
CA TYR A 363 3.46 10.51 -1.93
C TYR A 363 4.73 10.00 -1.23
N THR A 364 4.74 10.03 0.08
CA THR A 364 5.72 9.34 0.91
C THR A 364 4.99 8.33 1.78
N LEU A 365 5.23 7.03 1.53
CA LEU A 365 4.75 5.95 2.37
C LEU A 365 5.56 5.98 3.67
N ARG A 366 4.90 6.25 4.79
CA ARG A 366 5.54 6.57 6.07
C ARG A 366 5.00 5.68 7.19
N LEU A 367 5.89 5.22 8.07
CA LEU A 367 5.48 4.56 9.30
C LEU A 367 4.65 5.50 10.17
N LYS A 368 3.62 4.93 10.81
CA LYS A 368 2.88 5.59 11.89
C LYS A 368 3.72 5.67 13.17
N LYS A 369 3.20 6.34 14.20
CA LYS A 369 3.81 6.39 15.53
C LYS A 369 3.68 5.07 16.31
N THR A 370 3.81 3.92 15.67
CA THR A 370 3.65 2.62 16.32
C THR A 370 4.77 2.36 17.31
N ARG A 371 4.46 1.69 18.43
CA ARG A 371 5.39 1.57 19.56
C ARG A 371 6.64 0.76 19.23
N GLN A 372 6.48 -0.26 18.40
CA GLN A 372 7.57 -1.07 17.86
C GLN A 372 8.58 -0.20 17.11
N ASN A 373 8.12 0.81 16.36
CA ASN A 373 9.02 1.72 15.64
C ASN A 373 9.91 2.56 16.57
N TYR A 374 9.55 2.68 17.85
CA TYR A 374 10.32 3.37 18.89
C TYR A 374 10.88 2.42 19.95
N ALA A 375 10.87 1.11 19.69
CA ALA A 375 11.31 0.08 20.64
C ALA A 375 10.62 0.17 22.03
N LEU A 376 9.33 0.50 22.04
CA LEU A 376 8.51 0.61 23.24
C LEU A 376 7.67 -0.64 23.44
N ASN A 377 7.47 -1.05 24.70
CA ASN A 377 6.63 -2.17 25.08
C ASN A 377 5.42 -1.66 25.86
N ASN A 378 4.23 -1.81 25.29
CA ASN A 378 2.99 -1.28 25.88
C ASN A 378 2.59 -1.92 27.21
N ALA A 379 3.14 -3.09 27.55
CA ALA A 379 2.93 -3.74 28.84
C ALA A 379 3.96 -3.31 29.90
N ASP A 380 4.97 -2.53 29.53
CA ASP A 380 6.00 -2.05 30.44
C ASP A 380 5.74 -0.60 30.88
N LEU A 381 5.43 -0.40 32.15
CA LEU A 381 5.15 0.94 32.69
C LEU A 381 6.40 1.84 32.75
N ASN A 382 7.59 1.29 32.47
CA ASN A 382 8.81 2.08 32.34
C ASN A 382 8.98 2.70 30.94
N HIS A 383 8.23 2.20 29.95
CA HIS A 383 8.30 2.66 28.58
C HIS A 383 7.19 3.69 28.31
N ILE A 384 7.54 4.97 28.42
CA ILE A 384 6.60 6.08 28.27
C ILE A 384 6.89 6.86 27.00
N PHE A 385 5.86 7.17 26.22
CA PHE A 385 5.92 8.03 25.03
C PHE A 385 4.89 9.14 25.19
N LEU A 386 5.38 10.37 25.30
CA LEU A 386 4.62 11.60 25.22
C LEU A 386 4.68 12.20 23.81
N ASP A 387 3.50 12.47 23.26
CA ASP A 387 3.30 13.11 21.98
C ASP A 387 2.59 14.45 22.18
N SER A 388 3.04 15.52 21.54
CA SER A 388 2.39 16.83 21.63
C SER A 388 1.05 16.77 20.90
N ALA A 389 -0.05 16.97 21.64
CA ALA A 389 -1.41 16.90 21.11
C ALA A 389 -1.90 18.26 20.59
N THR A 390 -1.38 19.34 21.17
CA THR A 390 -1.73 20.73 20.86
C THR A 390 -0.47 21.53 20.54
N TYR A 391 -0.65 22.80 20.12
CA TYR A 391 0.45 23.76 20.00
C TYR A 391 0.91 24.32 21.36
N ASP A 392 0.26 23.93 22.44
CA ASP A 392 0.47 24.45 23.79
C ASP A 392 1.22 23.46 24.70
N ALA A 393 1.78 22.37 24.13
CA ALA A 393 2.50 21.30 24.82
C ALA A 393 3.89 21.73 25.32
N HIS A 394 3.96 22.85 26.04
CA HIS A 394 5.16 23.52 26.48
C HIS A 394 5.87 22.75 27.60
N LEU A 395 7.17 22.51 27.44
CA LEU A 395 8.01 21.92 28.48
C LEU A 395 8.36 22.92 29.59
N SER A 396 8.14 24.20 29.36
CA SER A 396 8.45 25.27 30.31
C SER A 396 7.39 25.46 31.39
N GLN A 397 6.35 24.62 31.37
CA GLN A 397 5.19 24.69 32.26
C GLN A 397 5.04 23.38 33.05
N SER A 398 4.09 23.34 33.98
CA SER A 398 3.69 22.07 34.61
C SER A 398 2.99 21.18 33.58
N PHE A 399 3.05 19.86 33.77
CA PHE A 399 2.35 18.92 32.90
C PHE A 399 0.83 19.18 32.92
N ASP A 400 0.26 19.37 31.74
CA ASP A 400 -1.19 19.38 31.51
C ASP A 400 -1.55 18.20 30.59
N PRO A 401 -2.37 17.23 31.05
CA PRO A 401 -2.79 16.13 30.20
C PRO A 401 -3.54 16.58 28.95
N HIS A 402 -4.15 17.77 28.91
CA HIS A 402 -4.88 18.23 27.72
C HIS A 402 -3.95 18.49 26.52
N ASP A 403 -2.69 18.88 26.77
CA ASP A 403 -1.75 19.22 25.72
C ASP A 403 -0.93 18.02 25.21
N TRP A 404 -1.09 16.86 25.85
CA TRP A 404 -0.23 15.70 25.65
C TRP A 404 -1.01 14.40 25.50
N GLU A 405 -0.57 13.58 24.53
CA GLU A 405 -1.04 12.22 24.37
C GLU A 405 0.00 11.24 24.93
N ILE A 406 -0.44 10.34 25.82
CA ILE A 406 0.39 9.27 26.36
C ILE A 406 0.21 8.04 25.50
N LYS A 407 1.08 7.95 24.50
CA LYS A 407 1.06 6.93 23.48
C LYS A 407 1.47 5.56 24.08
N SER A 408 2.45 5.51 24.96
CA SER A 408 2.87 4.29 25.67
C SER A 408 3.04 4.62 27.15
N PRO A 409 2.76 3.69 28.09
CA PRO A 409 2.22 2.33 27.90
C PRO A 409 0.73 2.33 27.56
N LYS A 410 0.17 1.15 27.22
CA LYS A 410 -1.29 1.01 27.07
C LYS A 410 -1.94 1.01 28.46
N MET A 411 -2.69 2.06 28.76
CA MET A 411 -3.34 2.26 30.05
C MET A 411 -4.85 2.02 29.94
N SER A 412 -5.38 1.00 30.62
CA SER A 412 -6.82 0.74 30.60
C SER A 412 -7.60 1.86 31.28
N GLY A 413 -8.57 2.46 30.58
CA GLY A 413 -9.36 3.60 31.06
C GLY A 413 -8.65 4.96 30.94
N TYR A 414 -7.53 5.02 30.22
CA TYR A 414 -6.96 6.27 29.74
C TYR A 414 -7.57 6.61 28.38
N GLU A 415 -7.93 7.86 28.18
CA GLU A 415 -8.32 8.44 26.90
C GLU A 415 -7.26 9.48 26.51
N ASP A 416 -6.95 9.60 25.22
CA ASP A 416 -5.99 10.60 24.72
C ASP A 416 -6.40 12.01 25.20
N GLN A 417 -5.42 12.80 25.64
CA GLN A 417 -5.60 14.11 26.28
C GLN A 417 -6.38 14.12 27.62
N GLY A 418 -6.62 12.95 28.21
CA GLY A 418 -7.25 12.76 29.52
C GLY A 418 -6.26 12.58 30.68
N PRO A 419 -6.72 12.60 31.94
CA PRO A 419 -5.85 12.39 33.09
C PRO A 419 -5.31 10.95 33.13
N VAL A 420 -4.10 10.77 33.66
CA VAL A 420 -3.54 9.44 33.92
C VAL A 420 -4.38 8.72 34.98
N PRO A 421 -4.91 7.52 34.71
CA PRO A 421 -5.68 6.78 35.71
C PRO A 421 -4.84 6.48 36.97
N SER A 422 -5.44 6.61 38.15
CA SER A 422 -4.73 6.49 39.45
C SER A 422 -3.95 5.19 39.64
N LYS A 423 -4.39 4.09 39.03
CA LYS A 423 -3.68 2.79 39.03
C LYS A 423 -2.32 2.82 38.31
N PHE A 424 -2.05 3.85 37.51
CA PHE A 424 -0.79 4.08 36.80
C PHE A 424 0.00 5.25 37.39
N ALA A 425 -0.10 5.47 38.71
CA ALA A 425 0.59 6.57 39.40
C ALA A 425 2.09 6.67 39.10
N ALA A 426 2.79 5.54 38.87
CA ALA A 426 4.21 5.55 38.50
C ALA A 426 4.49 6.25 37.15
N VAL A 427 3.57 6.15 36.19
CA VAL A 427 3.66 6.87 34.90
C VAL A 427 3.49 8.37 35.15
N GLN A 428 2.46 8.75 35.91
CA GLN A 428 2.21 10.16 36.28
C GLN A 428 3.42 10.77 37.01
N THR A 429 3.98 10.09 38.01
CA THR A 429 5.17 10.57 38.74
C THR A 429 6.39 10.74 37.84
N SER A 430 6.58 9.87 36.85
CA SER A 430 7.67 9.99 35.87
C SER A 430 7.52 11.25 35.01
N ILE A 431 6.31 11.49 34.51
CA ILE A 431 5.98 12.68 33.71
C ILE A 431 6.15 13.93 34.56
N GLU A 432 5.57 13.98 35.76
CA GLU A 432 5.71 15.14 36.66
C GLU A 432 7.17 15.45 36.99
N ARG A 433 8.03 14.43 37.17
CA ARG A 433 9.46 14.64 37.38
C ARG A 433 10.14 15.32 36.20
N LEU A 434 9.79 14.94 34.96
CA LEU A 434 10.26 15.62 33.75
C LEU A 434 9.82 17.08 33.75
N PHE A 435 8.53 17.37 33.91
CA PHE A 435 8.00 18.73 33.80
C PHE A 435 8.44 19.63 34.95
N ASN A 436 8.59 19.10 36.17
CA ASN A 436 9.17 19.84 37.29
C ASN A 436 10.66 20.17 37.04
N PHE A 437 11.39 19.30 36.36
CA PHE A 437 12.77 19.60 35.96
C PHE A 437 12.81 20.70 34.88
N THR A 438 12.00 20.59 33.83
CA THR A 438 12.07 21.49 32.66
C THR A 438 11.45 22.87 32.91
N LYS A 439 10.39 22.97 33.71
CA LYS A 439 9.79 24.28 34.05
C LYS A 439 10.72 25.17 34.87
N ASP A 440 11.50 24.55 35.76
CA ASP A 440 12.46 25.20 36.67
C ASP A 440 13.92 25.01 36.19
N LEU A 441 14.12 24.87 34.87
CA LEU A 441 15.40 24.49 34.28
C LEU A 441 16.58 25.36 34.74
N ASP A 442 16.40 26.67 34.89
CA ASP A 442 17.46 27.60 35.29
C ASP A 442 18.08 27.26 36.65
N SER A 443 17.30 26.62 37.54
CA SER A 443 17.76 26.19 38.87
C SER A 443 18.11 24.70 38.93
N ASN A 444 17.52 23.89 38.06
CA ASN A 444 17.63 22.44 38.10
C ASN A 444 18.64 21.84 37.11
N TYR A 445 19.17 22.61 36.16
CA TYR A 445 19.95 22.07 35.03
C TYR A 445 21.15 21.20 35.46
N GLN A 446 21.79 21.46 36.60
CA GLN A 446 22.89 20.64 37.11
C GLN A 446 22.45 19.21 37.46
N ASN A 447 21.17 19.01 37.74
CA ASN A 447 20.58 17.71 38.09
C ASN A 447 20.10 16.92 36.87
N HIS A 448 20.45 17.32 35.66
CA HIS A 448 19.95 16.68 34.43
C HIS A 448 20.14 15.15 34.41
N ALA A 449 21.21 14.64 35.03
CA ALA A 449 21.53 13.21 35.02
C ALA A 449 20.47 12.33 35.70
N SER A 450 19.55 12.90 36.49
CA SER A 450 18.45 12.15 37.12
C SER A 450 17.15 12.19 36.31
N VAL A 451 17.10 12.91 35.19
CA VAL A 451 15.86 13.14 34.42
C VAL A 451 16.05 13.07 32.91
N LEU A 452 17.16 13.56 32.36
CA LEU A 452 17.39 13.68 30.92
C LEU A 452 18.54 12.82 30.44
N VAL A 453 18.39 12.29 29.24
CA VAL A 453 19.51 11.87 28.41
C VAL A 453 20.11 13.10 27.73
N LEU A 454 20.89 13.90 28.47
CA LEU A 454 21.36 15.21 28.01
C LEU A 454 21.98 15.20 26.60
N PRO A 455 22.81 14.22 26.18
CA PRO A 455 23.33 14.18 24.82
C PRO A 455 22.24 14.17 23.73
N HIS A 456 21.11 13.49 23.94
CA HIS A 456 20.00 13.49 22.97
C HIS A 456 19.35 14.87 22.86
N TRP A 457 19.19 15.58 23.98
CA TRP A 457 18.65 16.93 24.03
C TRP A 457 19.57 17.95 23.37
N LEU A 458 20.88 17.83 23.57
CA LEU A 458 21.88 18.66 22.89
C LEU A 458 21.86 18.44 21.37
N ILE A 459 21.81 17.18 20.90
CA ILE A 459 21.68 16.87 19.47
C ILE A 459 20.39 17.44 18.90
N PHE A 460 19.25 17.25 19.58
CA PHE A 460 17.97 17.80 19.16
C PHE A 460 18.04 19.33 18.99
N TYR A 461 18.58 20.04 19.98
CA TYR A 461 18.67 21.49 19.93
C TYR A 461 19.60 22.00 18.81
N ILE A 462 20.80 21.39 18.67
CA ILE A 462 21.74 21.71 17.58
C ILE A 462 21.10 21.42 16.22
N PHE A 463 20.43 20.27 16.08
CA PHE A 463 19.71 19.88 14.88
C PHE A 463 18.62 20.89 14.52
N ALA A 464 17.76 21.27 15.47
CA ALA A 464 16.67 22.22 15.25
C ALA A 464 17.18 23.58 14.76
N GLU A 465 18.28 24.08 15.33
CA GLU A 465 18.90 25.33 14.89
C GLU A 465 19.62 25.23 13.53
N LEU A 466 20.12 24.04 13.15
CA LEU A 466 20.73 23.78 11.85
C LEU A 466 19.70 23.72 10.74
N VAL A 467 18.59 22.99 10.94
CA VAL A 467 17.57 22.78 9.91
C VAL A 467 16.45 23.81 9.98
N GLY A 468 16.45 24.71 10.96
CA GLY A 468 15.39 25.70 11.13
C GLY A 468 14.06 25.07 11.53
N HIS A 469 14.08 24.11 12.45
CA HIS A 469 12.86 23.51 13.03
C HIS A 469 12.28 24.49 14.06
N TRP A 470 11.59 25.52 13.57
CA TRP A 470 11.12 26.65 14.38
C TRP A 470 9.83 26.32 15.15
N ASP A 471 9.02 25.38 14.63
CA ASP A 471 7.70 25.02 15.15
C ASP A 471 7.79 24.04 16.34
N ILE A 472 8.89 24.11 17.09
CA ILE A 472 9.12 23.35 18.33
C ILE A 472 8.76 24.12 19.60
N ASN A 473 7.96 25.18 19.44
CA ASN A 473 7.36 25.91 20.55
C ASN A 473 6.08 25.20 20.97
N GLY A 474 6.18 24.23 21.89
CA GLY A 474 5.03 23.48 22.38
C GLY A 474 4.44 22.49 21.36
N ASN A 475 5.16 22.12 20.30
CA ASN A 475 4.69 21.20 19.26
C ASN A 475 5.86 20.47 18.55
N ASN A 476 5.57 19.48 17.71
CA ASN A 476 6.51 18.87 16.74
C ASN A 476 7.80 18.28 17.33
N TYR A 477 7.68 17.72 18.53
CA TYR A 477 8.67 16.80 19.10
C TYR A 477 7.99 15.69 19.89
N ASN A 478 8.72 14.60 20.08
CA ASN A 478 8.29 13.46 20.89
C ASN A 478 9.27 13.27 22.05
N ILE A 479 8.75 12.96 23.23
CA ILE A 479 9.58 12.71 24.41
C ILE A 479 9.32 11.31 24.91
N MET A 480 10.39 10.55 25.13
CA MET A 480 10.30 9.13 25.46
C MET A 480 11.27 8.76 26.57
N THR A 481 10.86 7.82 27.40
CA THR A 481 11.74 7.11 28.33
C THR A 481 11.51 5.62 28.19
N TRP A 482 12.57 4.84 28.34
CA TRP A 482 12.50 3.37 28.35
C TRP A 482 12.84 2.77 29.72
N ASP A 483 13.19 3.59 30.71
CA ASP A 483 13.55 3.15 32.06
C ASP A 483 12.74 3.85 33.16
N ASN A 484 11.67 4.55 32.78
CA ASN A 484 10.86 5.43 33.62
C ASN A 484 11.60 6.64 34.19
N ILE A 485 12.90 6.81 33.97
CA ILE A 485 13.73 7.79 34.69
C ILE A 485 14.27 8.85 33.74
N HIS A 486 15.00 8.43 32.71
CA HIS A 486 15.75 9.28 31.80
C HIS A 486 14.98 9.46 30.49
N TRP A 487 14.73 10.72 30.14
CA TRP A 487 13.94 11.12 28.99
C TRP A 487 14.82 11.59 27.84
N SER A 488 14.52 11.08 26.65
CA SER A 488 15.07 11.50 25.36
C SER A 488 14.05 12.32 24.60
N ILE A 489 14.51 13.27 23.79
CA ILE A 489 13.68 14.06 22.89
C ILE A 489 14.04 13.76 21.43
N LEU A 490 13.01 13.64 20.60
CA LEU A 490 13.10 13.25 19.20
C LEU A 490 12.33 14.26 18.35
N PRO A 491 12.84 14.64 17.16
CA PRO A 491 12.10 15.52 16.25
C PRO A 491 10.85 14.84 15.72
N TYR A 492 9.86 15.66 15.38
CA TYR A 492 8.65 15.24 14.68
C TYR A 492 8.21 16.34 13.69
N ASP A 493 7.45 15.97 12.67
CA ASP A 493 6.92 16.81 11.57
C ASP A 493 7.93 17.82 11.00
N LEU A 494 8.83 17.33 10.13
CA LEU A 494 9.98 18.09 9.65
C LEU A 494 9.79 18.67 8.23
N ASP A 495 8.58 18.65 7.68
CA ASP A 495 8.28 19.19 6.35
C ASP A 495 8.38 20.73 6.29
N TRP A 496 8.21 21.42 7.42
CA TRP A 496 8.33 22.89 7.55
C TRP A 496 9.72 23.37 8.01
N THR A 497 10.76 22.68 7.55
CA THR A 497 12.17 23.02 7.84
C THR A 497 12.84 23.74 6.66
N LEU A 498 14.08 24.17 6.85
CA LEU A 498 14.91 24.89 5.88
C LEU A 498 14.27 26.23 5.48
N ASN A 499 13.60 26.88 6.44
CA ASN A 499 12.81 28.10 6.24
C ASN A 499 11.72 27.96 5.15
N TRP A 500 11.29 26.72 4.85
CA TRP A 500 10.21 26.46 3.90
C TRP A 500 8.85 26.47 4.62
N PHE A 501 8.47 27.65 5.08
CA PHE A 501 7.16 27.92 5.67
C PHE A 501 6.55 29.19 5.05
N THR A 502 5.40 29.62 5.53
CA THR A 502 4.49 30.58 4.88
C THR A 502 5.15 31.91 4.45
N GLY A 503 4.63 32.53 3.38
CA GLY A 503 4.97 33.90 2.95
C GLY A 503 6.01 34.02 1.83
N GLU A 504 6.30 35.27 1.43
CA GLU A 504 7.15 35.62 0.27
C GLU A 504 8.64 35.34 0.47
N ASN A 505 9.09 35.10 1.71
CA ASN A 505 10.48 34.81 2.05
C ASN A 505 10.73 33.31 2.31
N ALA A 506 9.80 32.44 1.90
CA ALA A 506 9.95 30.99 2.01
C ALA A 506 11.26 30.53 1.33
N GLY A 507 12.04 29.73 2.05
CA GLY A 507 13.33 29.19 1.59
C GLY A 507 14.51 30.18 1.63
N ALA A 508 14.31 31.40 2.13
CA ALA A 508 15.42 32.34 2.34
C ALA A 508 16.40 31.85 3.41
N THR A 509 17.65 32.30 3.35
CA THR A 509 18.65 32.06 4.41
C THR A 509 18.31 32.85 5.67
N GLN A 510 18.61 32.31 6.85
CA GLN A 510 18.32 32.97 8.13
C GLN A 510 19.57 33.09 9.02
N THR A 511 19.75 34.27 9.61
CA THR A 511 20.73 34.55 10.67
C THR A 511 20.04 34.66 12.03
N GLY A 512 20.78 34.51 13.12
CA GLY A 512 20.19 34.54 14.47
C GLY A 512 19.77 33.15 14.96
N PHE A 513 19.34 33.07 16.21
CA PHE A 513 18.74 31.85 16.74
C PHE A 513 17.30 31.72 16.21
N ILE A 514 17.00 30.55 15.64
CA ILE A 514 15.66 30.24 15.10
C ILE A 514 14.78 29.68 16.20
N VAL A 515 15.35 28.92 17.13
CA VAL A 515 14.62 28.30 18.22
C VAL A 515 14.53 29.31 19.37
N SER A 516 13.39 30.00 19.43
CA SER A 516 13.15 31.12 20.36
C SER A 516 11.98 30.92 21.33
N GLY A 517 11.19 29.85 21.18
CA GLY A 517 10.02 29.55 22.02
C GLY A 517 10.28 28.54 23.15
N ASP A 518 9.28 28.34 23.99
CA ASP A 518 9.22 27.36 25.09
C ASP A 518 10.46 27.39 26.03
N ILE A 519 11.03 26.22 26.35
CA ILE A 519 12.22 26.08 27.21
C ILE A 519 13.52 26.45 26.48
N TRP A 520 13.50 26.53 25.16
CA TRP A 520 14.72 26.47 24.35
C TRP A 520 15.68 27.65 24.54
N PRO A 521 15.22 28.91 24.73
CA PRO A 521 16.11 30.00 25.12
C PRO A 521 16.84 29.73 26.44
N ARG A 522 16.14 29.19 27.45
CA ARG A 522 16.71 28.82 28.76
C ARG A 522 17.66 27.64 28.61
N PHE A 523 17.27 26.62 27.86
CA PHE A 523 18.11 25.46 27.55
C PHE A 523 19.43 25.87 26.89
N ARG A 524 19.37 26.72 25.86
CA ARG A 524 20.55 27.29 25.21
C ARG A 524 21.43 28.03 26.19
N GLN A 525 20.85 28.82 27.09
CA GLN A 525 21.60 29.61 28.06
C GLN A 525 22.35 28.73 29.07
N VAL A 526 21.66 27.78 29.71
CA VAL A 526 22.26 26.98 30.81
C VAL A 526 23.20 25.89 30.31
N TYR A 527 22.94 25.33 29.13
CA TYR A 527 23.80 24.30 28.51
C TYR A 527 24.70 24.85 27.40
N LEU A 528 24.91 26.17 27.34
CA LEU A 528 25.77 26.79 26.32
C LEU A 528 27.17 26.12 26.25
N PRO A 529 27.86 25.80 27.37
CA PRO A 529 29.14 25.12 27.30
C PRO A 529 29.07 23.76 26.58
N GLN A 530 28.08 22.92 26.93
CA GLN A 530 27.88 21.59 26.37
C GLN A 530 27.45 21.65 24.90
N ILE A 531 26.62 22.63 24.52
CA ILE A 531 26.25 22.89 23.13
C ILE A 531 27.49 23.23 22.31
N ARG A 532 28.32 24.16 22.80
CA ARG A 532 29.56 24.57 22.11
C ARG A 532 30.53 23.40 21.93
N GLU A 533 30.71 22.59 22.98
CA GLU A 533 31.58 21.42 22.95
C GLU A 533 31.09 20.38 21.92
N LEU A 534 29.81 19.98 21.99
CA LEU A 534 29.25 18.98 21.08
C LEU A 534 29.21 19.48 19.63
N TYR A 535 28.77 20.73 19.41
CA TYR A 535 28.80 21.34 18.08
C TYR A 535 30.22 21.36 17.52
N THR A 536 31.21 21.79 18.32
CA THR A 536 32.62 21.80 17.90
C THR A 536 33.12 20.40 17.57
N LYS A 537 32.79 19.38 18.37
CA LYS A 537 33.14 17.96 18.09
C LYS A 537 32.62 17.55 16.71
N LEU A 538 31.33 17.78 16.45
CA LEU A 538 30.66 17.39 15.22
C LEU A 538 31.11 18.21 13.99
N ARG A 539 31.44 19.50 14.17
CA ARG A 539 32.01 20.33 13.11
C ARG A 539 33.43 19.88 12.76
N LYS A 540 34.30 19.66 13.75
CA LYS A 540 35.70 19.26 13.55
C LYS A 540 35.83 17.83 13.00
N SER A 541 34.89 16.93 13.30
CA SER A 541 34.84 15.58 12.71
C SER A 541 34.28 15.56 11.27
N GLY A 542 33.73 16.69 10.79
CA GLY A 542 33.06 16.78 9.48
C GLY A 542 31.64 16.21 9.45
N ASP A 543 31.09 15.78 10.59
CA ASP A 543 29.71 15.28 10.71
C ASP A 543 28.67 16.41 10.53
N ILE A 544 29.04 17.64 10.87
CA ILE A 544 28.33 18.86 10.44
C ILE A 544 29.21 19.59 9.43
N SER A 545 28.79 19.56 8.17
CA SER A 545 29.27 20.37 7.05
C SER A 545 28.13 20.49 6.05
N THR A 546 28.17 21.47 5.13
CA THR A 546 27.10 21.67 4.15
C THR A 546 26.78 20.36 3.40
N TYR A 547 27.80 19.65 2.92
CA TYR A 547 27.61 18.35 2.28
C TYR A 547 27.13 17.24 3.25
N ALA A 548 27.71 17.14 4.44
CA ALA A 548 27.33 16.09 5.40
C ALA A 548 25.86 16.16 5.84
N VAL A 549 25.30 17.37 5.90
CA VAL A 549 23.88 17.59 6.19
C VAL A 549 23.04 17.34 4.93
N VAL A 550 23.37 18.02 3.81
CA VAL A 550 22.52 18.03 2.62
C VAL A 550 22.45 16.66 1.92
N LYS A 551 23.47 15.81 2.06
CA LYS A 551 23.47 14.45 1.47
C LYS A 551 22.22 13.64 1.85
N HIS A 552 21.67 13.84 3.06
CA HIS A 552 20.49 13.10 3.51
C HIS A 552 19.21 13.52 2.78
N TYR A 553 19.12 14.78 2.37
CA TYR A 553 18.03 15.28 1.53
C TYR A 553 18.22 14.85 0.07
N VAL A 554 19.46 14.89 -0.44
CA VAL A 554 19.84 14.37 -1.77
C VAL A 554 19.45 12.90 -1.90
N GLU A 555 19.73 12.10 -0.87
CA GLU A 555 19.45 10.66 -0.82
C GLU A 555 17.97 10.33 -0.92
N VAL A 556 17.06 11.26 -0.57
CA VAL A 556 15.61 11.10 -0.77
C VAL A 556 15.23 11.59 -2.16
N ALA A 557 15.62 12.83 -2.51
CA ALA A 557 15.25 13.49 -3.76
C ALA A 557 15.69 12.71 -5.00
N ARG A 558 16.88 12.12 -4.98
CA ARG A 558 17.46 11.40 -6.13
C ARG A 558 16.67 10.16 -6.55
N ASN A 559 15.83 9.62 -5.66
CA ASN A 559 15.06 8.40 -5.94
C ASN A 559 13.70 8.71 -6.58
N ILE A 560 13.28 9.97 -6.57
CA ILE A 560 12.01 10.39 -7.17
C ILE A 560 12.26 10.72 -8.64
N PRO A 561 11.58 10.03 -9.59
CA PRO A 561 11.76 10.33 -11.01
C PRO A 561 11.29 11.76 -11.35
N ARG A 562 12.01 12.43 -12.25
CA ARG A 562 11.69 13.81 -12.67
C ARG A 562 10.33 13.95 -13.33
N ASP A 563 9.90 12.93 -14.07
CA ASP A 563 8.58 12.91 -14.70
C ASP A 563 7.46 12.84 -13.65
N ILE A 564 7.69 12.12 -12.54
CA ILE A 564 6.74 12.07 -11.41
C ILE A 564 6.62 13.43 -10.72
N TYR A 565 7.74 14.12 -10.44
CA TYR A 565 7.69 15.51 -9.95
C TYR A 565 6.91 16.42 -10.91
N SER A 566 7.12 16.25 -12.22
CA SER A 566 6.45 17.07 -13.24
C SER A 566 4.95 16.81 -13.29
N LYS A 567 4.52 15.54 -13.23
CA LYS A 567 3.10 15.14 -13.17
C LYS A 567 2.44 15.61 -11.87
N ASP A 568 3.12 15.48 -10.74
CA ASP A 568 2.59 15.92 -9.44
C ASP A 568 2.40 17.44 -9.40
N LYS A 569 3.40 18.20 -9.85
CA LYS A 569 3.32 19.66 -9.98
C LYS A 569 2.22 20.09 -10.97
N ALA A 570 2.05 19.39 -12.09
CA ALA A 570 1.01 19.71 -13.07
C ALA A 570 -0.40 19.47 -12.52
N LYS A 571 -0.58 18.43 -11.68
CA LYS A 571 -1.88 18.06 -11.10
C LYS A 571 -2.24 18.89 -9.87
N TRP A 572 -1.30 19.05 -8.94
CA TRP A 572 -1.56 19.66 -7.64
C TRP A 572 -1.01 21.08 -7.50
N GLY A 573 -0.04 21.48 -8.32
CA GLY A 573 0.59 22.79 -8.23
C GLY A 573 1.48 22.95 -7.00
N VAL A 574 1.54 24.18 -6.49
CA VAL A 574 2.14 24.54 -5.20
C VAL A 574 1.05 25.17 -4.36
N THR A 575 1.05 24.91 -3.05
CA THR A 575 0.08 25.54 -2.17
C THR A 575 0.13 27.08 -2.29
N PRO A 576 -1.03 27.76 -2.36
CA PRO A 576 -1.10 29.22 -2.41
C PRO A 576 -0.44 29.93 -1.22
N ILE A 577 -0.23 29.22 -0.11
CA ILE A 577 0.40 29.74 1.12
C ILE A 577 1.83 30.27 0.86
N PHE A 578 2.51 29.80 -0.19
CA PHE A 578 3.85 30.27 -0.55
C PHE A 578 3.87 31.44 -1.56
N GLY A 579 2.72 31.95 -1.99
CA GLY A 579 2.61 33.14 -2.84
C GLY A 579 3.49 33.09 -4.10
N ASN A 580 4.10 34.21 -4.47
CA ASN A 580 5.02 34.35 -5.61
C ASN A 580 6.39 33.64 -5.44
N SER A 581 6.53 32.72 -4.48
CA SER A 581 7.76 31.97 -4.29
C SER A 581 7.97 30.94 -5.40
N ASN A 582 9.22 30.76 -5.82
CA ASN A 582 9.59 29.71 -6.77
C ASN A 582 9.35 28.32 -6.16
N TYR A 583 9.12 27.32 -7.02
CA TYR A 583 9.05 25.93 -6.58
C TYR A 583 10.36 25.55 -5.85
N PRO A 584 10.28 24.91 -4.66
CA PRO A 584 11.46 24.60 -3.86
C PRO A 584 12.37 23.60 -4.58
N ASP A 585 13.67 23.75 -4.40
CA ASP A 585 14.68 22.87 -4.99
C ASP A 585 15.75 22.45 -3.97
N LEU A 586 16.61 21.51 -4.38
CA LEU A 586 17.69 21.01 -3.54
C LEU A 586 18.78 22.06 -3.31
N GLU A 587 18.97 23.00 -4.24
CA GLU A 587 19.93 24.09 -4.10
C GLU A 587 19.52 25.01 -2.94
N GLN A 588 18.23 25.21 -2.71
CA GLN A 588 17.71 25.94 -1.54
C GLN A 588 18.15 25.30 -0.22
N ALA A 589 18.23 23.97 -0.13
CA ALA A 589 18.76 23.28 1.03
C ALA A 589 20.27 23.56 1.21
N TYR A 590 21.05 23.52 0.13
CA TYR A 590 22.48 23.88 0.16
C TYR A 590 22.70 25.30 0.66
N ARG A 591 22.03 26.29 0.05
CA ARG A 591 22.16 27.70 0.44
C ARG A 591 21.75 27.94 1.89
N TYR A 592 20.63 27.34 2.32
CA TYR A 592 20.13 27.49 3.68
C TYR A 592 21.12 26.92 4.70
N ILE A 593 21.52 25.66 4.53
CA ILE A 593 22.41 24.97 5.48
C ILE A 593 23.78 25.63 5.53
N ASP A 594 24.34 26.05 4.39
CA ASP A 594 25.62 26.74 4.36
C ASP A 594 25.57 28.04 5.18
N ALA A 595 24.54 28.86 4.96
CA ALA A 595 24.34 30.10 5.71
C ALA A 595 24.11 29.83 7.21
N ARG A 596 23.34 28.79 7.57
CA ARG A 596 23.13 28.39 8.97
C ARG A 596 24.41 27.98 9.65
N ILE A 597 25.20 27.14 9.00
CA ILE A 597 26.50 26.69 9.52
C ILE A 597 27.42 27.90 9.73
N ASN A 598 27.51 28.82 8.75
CA ASN A 598 28.32 30.02 8.87
C ASN A 598 27.92 30.89 10.07
N TYR A 599 26.61 31.06 10.31
CA TYR A 599 26.14 31.75 11.52
C TYR A 599 26.48 30.97 12.80
N LEU A 600 26.16 29.67 12.86
CA LEU A 600 26.37 28.84 14.05
C LEU A 600 27.85 28.72 14.43
N ASP A 601 28.76 28.77 13.46
CA ASP A 601 30.20 28.82 13.73
C ASP A 601 30.59 30.08 14.52
N THR A 602 29.99 31.24 14.22
CA THR A 602 30.29 32.49 14.95
C THR A 602 29.86 32.43 16.42
N VAL A 603 28.84 31.63 16.75
CA VAL A 603 28.26 31.58 18.09
C VAL A 603 28.70 30.35 18.89
N TRP A 604 29.01 29.22 18.24
CA TRP A 604 29.23 27.95 18.92
C TRP A 604 30.58 27.29 18.68
N LEU A 605 31.27 27.58 17.56
CA LEU A 605 32.57 26.97 17.30
C LEU A 605 33.59 27.46 18.32
N ILE A 606 34.27 26.53 18.97
CA ILE A 606 35.41 26.81 19.84
C ILE A 606 36.67 26.72 18.99
N ASN A 607 37.42 27.83 18.93
CA ASN A 607 38.71 27.91 18.25
C ASN A 607 39.70 26.91 18.84
#